data_AF-X1N1C8-F1
#
_entry.id   AF-X1N1C8-F1
#
_cell.length_a   1.000
_cell.length_b   1.000
_cell.length_c   1.000
_cell.angle_alpha   90.00
_cell.angle_beta   90.00
_cell.angle_gamma   90.00
#
_symmetry.space_group_name_H-M   'P 1'
#
loop_
_entity.id
_entity.type
_entity.pdbx_description
1 polymer ?
#
loop_
_entity_poly.entity_id
_entity_poly.type
_entity_poly.pdbx_seq_one_letter_code
_entity_poly.pdbx_strand_id
1 'polypeptide(L)'
;MGEIVPKSEIFMQMDVMDQQQIVAAATGEVIDELVYKVKGQTAISWMGINHICFFMGDIAVDDWVQWERVEMFGDRVYWSATVRARNDKYGLSSLGTAEAPELADTHVVDDKGGWVKNPDGSWKMTLREDPHCRRKALSMAQRNGKRAVIPAAVLKKWLEYFLELKKGKILNPPFQPKT
;
A
#
# COMPACT_ATOMS: atom_id res chain seq x y z
N MET A 1 8.37 -12.57 -22.55
CA MET A 1 7.68 -11.32 -22.18
C MET A 1 6.49 -11.72 -21.34
N GLY A 2 6.50 -11.38 -20.04
CA GLY A 2 5.38 -11.70 -19.16
C GLY A 2 4.20 -10.80 -19.50
N GLU A 3 3.07 -11.41 -19.85
CA GLU A 3 1.82 -10.69 -20.07
C GLU A 3 1.42 -10.03 -18.74
N ILE A 4 1.40 -8.69 -18.69
CA ILE A 4 0.98 -7.95 -17.51
C ILE A 4 -0.53 -8.15 -17.39
N VAL A 5 -0.94 -9.04 -16.48
CA VAL A 5 -2.35 -9.28 -16.18
C VAL A 5 -2.96 -7.96 -15.67
N PRO A 6 -4.05 -7.45 -16.29
CA PRO A 6 -4.70 -6.24 -15.82
C PRO A 6 -5.10 -6.40 -14.34
N LYS A 7 -4.63 -5.49 -13.48
CA LYS A 7 -5.05 -5.48 -12.07
C LYS A 7 -6.57 -5.30 -12.03
N SER A 8 -7.26 -6.19 -11.31
CA SER A 8 -8.70 -6.01 -11.08
C SER A 8 -8.96 -4.65 -10.42
N GLU A 9 -10.12 -4.04 -10.67
CA GLU A 9 -10.49 -2.73 -10.13
C GLU A 9 -10.42 -2.68 -8.58
N ILE A 10 -10.63 -3.82 -7.92
CA ILE A 10 -10.46 -3.97 -6.46
C ILE A 10 -9.01 -3.71 -6.07
N PHE A 11 -8.04 -4.30 -6.78
CA PHE A 11 -6.62 -4.09 -6.49
C PHE A 11 -6.19 -2.65 -6.74
N MET A 12 -6.74 -1.99 -7.77
CA MET A 12 -6.48 -0.57 -8.00
C MET A 12 -6.98 0.30 -6.84
N GLN A 13 -8.19 0.05 -6.32
CA GLN A 13 -8.71 0.79 -5.17
C GLN A 13 -7.87 0.55 -3.90
N MET A 14 -7.42 -0.68 -3.68
CA MET A 14 -6.51 -1.00 -2.57
C MET A 14 -5.18 -0.25 -2.69
N ASP A 15 -4.57 -0.23 -3.87
CA ASP A 15 -3.31 0.49 -4.11
C ASP A 15 -3.49 1.99 -3.85
N VAL A 16 -4.63 2.60 -4.24
CA VAL A 16 -4.92 4.01 -3.95
C VAL A 16 -5.02 4.28 -2.44
N MET A 17 -5.73 3.43 -1.69
CA MET A 17 -5.86 3.59 -0.23
C MET A 17 -4.50 3.41 0.46
N ASP A 18 -3.71 2.42 0.07
CA ASP A 18 -2.36 2.21 0.60
C ASP A 18 -1.46 3.42 0.26
N GLN A 19 -1.53 3.97 -0.96
CA GLN A 19 -0.79 5.16 -1.34
C GLN A 19 -1.15 6.39 -0.50
N GLN A 20 -2.42 6.58 -0.15
CA GLN A 20 -2.85 7.66 0.74
C GLN A 20 -2.18 7.53 2.12
N GLN A 21 -2.17 6.32 2.70
CA GLN A 21 -1.46 6.07 3.96
C GLN A 21 0.04 6.32 3.83
N ILE A 22 0.66 5.92 2.72
CA ILE A 22 2.10 6.14 2.49
C ILE A 22 2.44 7.64 2.41
N VAL A 23 1.58 8.43 1.77
CA VAL A 23 1.75 9.89 1.69
C VAL A 23 1.53 10.53 3.07
N ALA A 24 0.47 10.14 3.78
CA ALA A 24 0.21 10.62 5.14
C ALA A 24 1.41 10.35 6.08
N ALA A 25 1.98 9.14 6.02
CA ALA A 25 3.17 8.80 6.82
C ALA A 25 4.37 9.67 6.44
N ALA A 26 4.53 9.94 5.13
CA ALA A 26 5.59 10.78 4.60
C ALA A 26 5.46 12.26 5.00
N THR A 27 4.24 12.75 5.21
CA THR A 27 3.93 14.12 5.62
C THR A 27 3.83 14.29 7.14
N GLY A 28 3.99 13.20 7.90
CA GLY A 28 3.95 13.20 9.37
C GLY A 28 2.53 13.15 9.95
N GLU A 29 1.54 12.81 9.13
CA GLU A 29 0.16 12.61 9.58
C GLU A 29 0.00 11.29 10.35
N VAL A 30 -0.96 11.29 11.27
CA VAL A 30 -1.30 10.10 12.06
C VAL A 30 -2.15 9.16 11.22
N ILE A 31 -1.78 7.88 11.19
CA ILE A 31 -2.51 6.83 10.48
C ILE A 31 -3.01 5.81 11.49
N ASP A 32 -4.32 5.70 11.62
CA ASP A 32 -5.01 4.81 12.56
C ASP A 32 -5.71 3.63 11.85
N GLU A 33 -5.91 3.70 10.54
CA GLU A 33 -6.62 2.67 9.78
C GLU A 33 -5.74 1.43 9.48
N LEU A 34 -5.92 0.37 10.28
CA LEU A 34 -5.24 -0.93 10.09
C LEU A 34 -5.96 -1.87 9.10
N VAL A 35 -7.23 -1.59 8.80
CA VAL A 35 -8.07 -2.35 7.87
C VAL A 35 -9.02 -1.42 7.14
N TYR A 36 -9.33 -1.75 5.88
CA TYR A 36 -10.32 -1.04 5.08
C TYR A 36 -11.28 -2.02 4.37
N LYS A 37 -12.40 -1.49 3.87
CA LYS A 37 -13.36 -2.25 3.05
C LYS A 37 -13.31 -1.77 1.62
N VAL A 38 -13.11 -2.69 0.68
CA VAL A 38 -13.14 -2.44 -0.76
C VAL A 38 -14.17 -3.39 -1.37
N LYS A 39 -15.20 -2.84 -2.02
CA LYS A 39 -16.31 -3.60 -2.64
C LYS A 39 -16.89 -4.71 -1.74
N GLY A 40 -17.10 -4.40 -0.46
CA GLY A 40 -17.64 -5.32 0.54
C GLY A 40 -16.64 -6.31 1.14
N GLN A 41 -15.43 -6.41 0.61
CA GLN A 41 -14.36 -7.24 1.17
C GLN A 41 -13.51 -6.42 2.14
N THR A 42 -13.19 -7.00 3.30
CA THR A 42 -12.28 -6.37 4.27
C THR A 42 -10.85 -6.82 3.98
N ALA A 43 -9.93 -5.87 3.88
CA ALA A 43 -8.52 -6.13 3.66
C ALA A 43 -7.66 -5.41 4.70
N ILE A 44 -6.46 -5.95 4.94
CA ILE A 44 -5.45 -5.35 5.81
C ILE A 44 -4.71 -4.27 5.02
N SER A 45 -4.67 -3.06 5.58
CA SER A 45 -4.04 -1.89 4.96
C SER A 45 -2.52 -1.99 4.96
N TRP A 46 -1.87 -1.06 4.27
CA TRP A 46 -0.43 -0.85 4.37
C TRP A 46 0.04 -0.70 5.82
N MET A 47 -0.62 0.15 6.61
CA MET A 47 -0.28 0.32 8.02
C MET A 47 -0.53 -0.97 8.82
N GLY A 48 -1.62 -1.68 8.54
CA GLY A 48 -1.93 -2.96 9.16
C GLY A 48 -0.84 -4.01 8.94
N ILE A 49 -0.31 -4.13 7.72
CA ILE A 49 0.80 -5.06 7.43
C ILE A 49 2.08 -4.67 8.18
N ASN A 50 2.41 -3.37 8.22
CA ASN A 50 3.58 -2.91 8.96
C ASN A 50 3.44 -3.15 10.47
N HIS A 51 2.23 -2.95 11.01
CA HIS A 51 1.91 -3.25 12.40
C HIS A 51 2.08 -4.74 12.73
N ILE A 52 1.61 -5.64 11.86
CA ILE A 52 1.84 -7.08 11.99
C ILE A 52 3.33 -7.40 12.05
N CYS A 53 4.11 -6.84 11.11
CA CYS A 53 5.56 -7.10 11.05
C CYS A 53 6.28 -6.61 12.30
N PHE A 54 5.90 -5.43 12.82
CA PHE A 54 6.42 -4.91 14.08
C PHE A 54 6.17 -5.87 15.25
N PHE A 55 4.95 -6.36 15.41
CA PHE A 55 4.62 -7.28 16.50
C PHE A 55 5.19 -8.68 16.31
N MET A 56 5.36 -9.15 15.09
CA MET A 56 5.95 -10.47 14.87
C MET A 56 7.46 -10.47 15.03
N GLY A 57 8.16 -9.40 14.66
CA GLY A 57 9.62 -9.26 14.78
C GLY A 57 10.45 -10.14 13.84
N ASP A 58 9.88 -11.23 13.32
CA ASP A 58 10.57 -12.23 12.48
C ASP A 58 10.52 -11.92 10.96
N ILE A 59 9.98 -10.75 10.57
CA ILE A 59 9.76 -10.39 9.17
C ILE A 59 10.66 -9.22 8.78
N ALA A 60 11.54 -9.47 7.81
CA ALA A 60 12.48 -8.48 7.28
C ALA A 60 12.28 -8.28 5.78
N VAL A 61 12.69 -7.10 5.30
CA VAL A 61 12.88 -6.82 3.86
C VAL A 61 14.38 -6.65 3.66
N ASP A 62 14.93 -7.27 2.63
CA ASP A 62 16.35 -7.16 2.34
C ASP A 62 16.73 -5.73 1.94
N ASP A 63 17.99 -5.34 2.22
CA ASP A 63 18.58 -4.04 1.87
C ASP A 63 18.92 -3.96 0.36
N TRP A 64 17.99 -4.42 -0.48
CA TRP A 64 18.09 -4.43 -1.93
C TRP A 64 16.73 -4.11 -2.56
N VAL A 65 16.76 -3.27 -3.59
CA VAL A 65 15.59 -2.91 -4.39
C VAL A 65 15.99 -2.92 -5.86
N GLN A 66 15.24 -3.65 -6.69
CA GLN A 66 15.29 -3.50 -8.14
C GLN A 66 14.31 -2.42 -8.58
N TRP A 67 14.84 -1.42 -9.28
CA TRP A 67 14.08 -0.30 -9.82
C TRP A 67 13.98 -0.39 -11.32
N GLU A 68 12.77 -0.18 -11.83
CA GLU A 68 12.52 -0.08 -13.27
C GLU A 68 11.61 1.13 -13.52
N ARG A 69 11.92 1.91 -14.55
CA ARG A 69 11.02 2.93 -15.09
C ARG A 69 10.35 2.31 -16.31
N VAL A 70 9.05 2.11 -16.25
CA VAL A 70 8.29 1.35 -17.24
C VAL A 70 7.16 2.19 -17.82
N GLU A 71 6.87 2.01 -19.09
CA GLU A 71 5.71 2.60 -19.76
C GLU A 71 4.55 1.58 -19.75
N MET A 72 3.38 2.03 -19.32
CA MET A 72 2.18 1.19 -19.18
C MET A 72 0.93 1.97 -19.61
N PHE A 73 -0.11 1.24 -20.02
CA PHE A 73 -1.43 1.79 -20.34
C PHE A 73 -1.40 2.94 -21.36
N GLY A 74 -0.75 2.70 -22.50
CA GLY A 74 -0.44 3.73 -23.50
C GLY A 74 0.91 4.34 -23.19
N ASP A 75 0.93 5.62 -22.82
CA ASP A 75 2.15 6.42 -22.65
C ASP A 75 2.37 6.89 -21.22
N ARG A 76 1.76 6.25 -20.23
CA ARG A 76 1.95 6.62 -18.82
C ARG A 76 3.22 5.97 -18.29
N VAL A 77 4.08 6.78 -17.72
CA VAL A 77 5.30 6.30 -17.08
C VAL A 77 5.04 5.95 -15.62
N TYR A 78 5.56 4.80 -15.20
CA TYR A 78 5.51 4.28 -13.85
C TYR A 78 6.90 4.00 -13.32
N TRP A 79 7.08 4.20 -12.02
CA TRP A 79 8.19 3.61 -11.28
C TRP A 79 7.73 2.27 -10.71
N SER A 80 8.43 1.21 -11.08
CA SER A 80 8.28 -0.14 -10.53
C SER A 80 9.41 -0.42 -9.55
N ALA A 81 9.05 -0.95 -8.38
CA ALA A 81 9.99 -1.42 -7.37
C ALA A 81 9.74 -2.91 -7.12
N THR A 82 10.82 -3.69 -7.06
CA THR A 82 10.79 -5.08 -6.59
C THR A 82 11.74 -5.24 -5.42
N VAL A 83 11.25 -5.85 -4.34
CA VAL A 83 12.00 -6.15 -3.13
C VAL A 83 11.84 -7.61 -2.75
N ARG A 84 12.73 -8.12 -1.89
CA ARG A 84 12.57 -9.43 -1.26
C ARG A 84 12.21 -9.25 0.21
N ALA A 85 11.17 -9.96 0.65
CA ALA A 85 10.83 -10.08 2.06
C ALA A 85 11.09 -11.53 2.53
N ARG A 86 11.43 -11.67 3.81
CA ARG A 86 11.70 -12.95 4.47
C ARG A 86 10.93 -13.03 5.78
N ASN A 87 10.56 -14.25 6.15
CA ASN A 87 9.99 -14.57 7.45
C ASN A 87 10.78 -15.72 8.06
N ASP A 88 11.65 -15.39 9.03
CA ASP A 88 12.62 -16.33 9.58
C ASP A 88 11.94 -17.43 10.40
N LYS A 89 10.84 -17.10 11.08
CA LYS A 89 10.04 -18.06 11.87
C LYS A 89 9.45 -19.19 11.03
N TYR A 90 9.08 -18.92 9.78
CA TYR A 90 8.48 -19.91 8.89
C TYR A 90 9.41 -20.35 7.75
N GLY A 91 10.63 -19.81 7.67
CA GLY A 91 11.56 -20.10 6.57
C GLY A 91 11.01 -19.70 5.20
N LEU A 92 10.20 -18.64 5.14
CA LEU A 92 9.56 -18.17 3.90
C LEU A 92 10.30 -16.98 3.31
N SER A 93 10.35 -16.92 1.98
CA SER A 93 10.87 -15.78 1.23
C SER A 93 10.00 -15.54 0.01
N SER A 94 9.69 -14.27 -0.27
CA SER A 94 8.92 -13.89 -1.44
C SER A 94 9.38 -12.56 -2.00
N LEU A 95 9.22 -12.40 -3.30
CA LEU A 95 9.30 -11.08 -3.93
C LEU A 95 8.00 -10.31 -3.71
N GLY A 96 8.13 -9.01 -3.53
CA GLY A 96 7.04 -8.05 -3.58
C GLY A 96 7.34 -7.03 -4.67
N THR A 97 6.39 -6.84 -5.58
CA THR A 97 6.48 -5.85 -6.67
C THR A 97 5.29 -4.90 -6.58
N ALA A 98 5.53 -3.63 -6.90
CA ALA A 98 4.49 -2.65 -7.08
C ALA A 98 4.96 -1.49 -7.95
N GLU A 99 3.99 -0.87 -8.60
CA GLU A 99 4.16 0.26 -9.52
C GLU A 99 3.40 1.48 -9.00
N ALA A 100 3.97 2.66 -9.19
CA ALA A 100 3.29 3.93 -8.97
C ALA A 100 3.52 4.86 -10.17
N PRO A 101 2.48 5.57 -10.64
CA PRO A 101 2.63 6.45 -11.79
C PRO A 101 3.54 7.63 -11.43
N GLU A 102 4.36 8.06 -12.37
CA GLU A 102 5.24 9.22 -12.23
C GLU A 102 4.44 10.53 -12.14
N LEU A 103 3.26 10.54 -12.78
CA LEU A 103 2.32 11.65 -12.74
C LEU A 103 1.06 11.27 -11.94
N ALA A 104 0.60 12.19 -11.08
CA ALA A 104 -0.65 12.06 -10.34
C ALA A 104 -1.69 13.08 -10.82
N ASP A 105 -2.96 12.68 -10.75
CA ASP A 105 -4.08 13.59 -10.95
C ASP A 105 -4.15 14.57 -9.77
N THR A 106 -4.06 15.87 -10.09
CA THR A 106 -4.10 16.96 -9.11
C THR A 106 -5.23 17.92 -9.43
N HIS A 107 -5.91 18.42 -8.39
CA HIS A 107 -6.95 19.43 -8.56
C HIS A 107 -6.35 20.72 -9.12
N VAL A 108 -6.97 21.26 -10.16
CA VAL A 108 -6.67 22.62 -10.62
C VAL A 108 -7.22 23.59 -9.60
N VAL A 109 -6.38 24.51 -9.14
CA VAL A 109 -6.75 25.58 -8.22
C VAL A 109 -6.86 26.91 -8.97
N ASP A 110 -7.79 27.76 -8.55
CA ASP A 110 -7.89 29.15 -9.01
C ASP A 110 -6.84 30.05 -8.33
N ASP A 111 -6.82 31.32 -8.68
CA ASP A 111 -5.87 32.32 -8.14
C ASP A 111 -6.01 32.52 -6.62
N LYS A 112 -7.07 32.01 -6.00
CA LYS A 112 -7.34 32.06 -4.55
C LYS A 112 -7.07 30.72 -3.86
N GLY A 113 -6.57 29.72 -4.58
CA GLY A 113 -6.33 28.37 -4.07
C GLY A 113 -7.58 27.49 -3.98
N GLY A 114 -8.72 27.94 -4.48
CA GLY A 114 -9.97 27.17 -4.52
C GLY A 114 -9.96 26.16 -5.65
N TRP A 115 -10.51 24.97 -5.43
CA TRP A 115 -10.60 23.94 -6.47
C TRP A 115 -11.57 24.38 -7.58
N VAL A 116 -11.17 24.16 -8.83
CA VAL A 116 -11.95 24.53 -10.01
C VAL A 116 -12.84 23.37 -10.45
N LYS A 117 -14.10 23.66 -10.78
CA LYS A 117 -15.02 22.69 -11.38
C LYS A 117 -15.15 22.90 -12.89
N ASN A 118 -15.35 21.80 -13.61
CA ASN A 118 -15.78 21.79 -15.00
C ASN A 118 -17.27 22.19 -15.10
N PRO A 119 -17.77 22.56 -16.30
CA PRO A 119 -19.17 22.92 -16.51
C PRO A 119 -20.18 21.82 -16.13
N ASP A 120 -19.76 20.56 -16.17
CA ASP A 120 -20.56 19.39 -15.77
C ASP A 120 -20.58 19.15 -14.25
N GLY A 121 -19.92 20.01 -13.47
CA GLY A 121 -19.81 19.92 -12.01
C GLY A 121 -18.72 18.99 -11.48
N SER A 122 -18.00 18.26 -12.36
CA SER A 122 -16.83 17.47 -11.98
C SER A 122 -15.65 18.38 -11.60
N TRP A 123 -14.71 17.88 -10.81
CA TRP A 123 -13.50 18.64 -10.48
C TRP A 123 -12.53 18.65 -11.67
N LYS A 124 -11.98 19.82 -11.98
CA LYS A 124 -10.96 19.96 -13.00
C LYS A 124 -9.64 19.41 -12.48
N MET A 125 -9.12 18.38 -13.15
CA MET A 125 -7.87 17.72 -12.81
C MET A 125 -6.79 18.03 -13.84
N THR A 126 -5.54 17.99 -13.41
CA THR A 126 -4.36 18.03 -14.30
C THR A 126 -3.31 17.05 -13.80
N LEU A 127 -2.54 16.48 -14.72
CA LEU A 127 -1.41 15.62 -14.39
C LEU A 127 -0.23 16.47 -13.96
N ARG A 128 0.35 16.16 -12.81
CA ARG A 128 1.59 16.74 -12.31
C ARG A 128 2.52 15.65 -11.81
N GLU A 129 3.81 15.93 -11.79
CA GLU A 129 4.79 15.04 -11.18
C GLU A 129 4.40 14.72 -9.73
N ASP A 130 4.39 13.44 -9.40
CA ASP A 130 4.14 12.96 -8.06
C ASP A 130 5.48 12.84 -7.31
N PRO A 131 5.77 13.75 -6.36
CA PRO A 131 7.04 13.72 -5.62
C PRO A 131 7.19 12.46 -4.75
N HIS A 132 6.09 11.72 -4.54
CA HIS A 132 6.08 10.50 -3.74
C HIS A 132 6.00 9.23 -4.58
N CYS A 133 6.03 9.29 -5.92
CA CYS A 133 5.84 8.12 -6.79
C CYS A 133 6.80 6.96 -6.44
N ARG A 134 8.11 7.20 -6.36
CA ARG A 134 9.09 6.17 -5.98
C ARG A 134 8.82 5.63 -4.57
N ARG A 135 8.51 6.51 -3.61
CA ARG A 135 8.20 6.10 -2.23
C ARG A 135 6.95 5.21 -2.19
N LYS A 136 5.91 5.55 -2.94
CA LYS A 136 4.69 4.76 -3.09
C LYS A 136 5.00 3.38 -3.66
N ALA A 137 5.74 3.31 -4.77
CA ALA A 137 6.13 2.05 -5.40
C ALA A 137 6.91 1.16 -4.42
N LEU A 138 7.95 1.68 -3.77
CA LEU A 138 8.73 0.91 -2.79
C LEU A 138 7.90 0.43 -1.60
N SER A 139 7.12 1.33 -0.99
CA SER A 139 6.33 0.99 0.19
C SER A 139 5.24 -0.04 -0.11
N MET A 140 4.61 0.03 -1.29
CA MET A 140 3.66 -0.99 -1.74
C MET A 140 4.36 -2.32 -2.06
N ALA A 141 5.53 -2.28 -2.70
CA ALA A 141 6.33 -3.48 -2.97
C ALA A 141 6.73 -4.19 -1.67
N GLN A 142 7.20 -3.43 -0.67
CA GLN A 142 7.49 -3.93 0.67
C GLN A 142 6.27 -4.52 1.34
N ARG A 143 5.11 -3.86 1.28
CA ARG A 143 3.85 -4.37 1.80
C ARG A 143 3.46 -5.69 1.15
N ASN A 144 3.57 -5.78 -0.18
CA ASN A 144 3.25 -7.00 -0.94
C ASN A 144 4.19 -8.15 -0.57
N GLY A 145 5.50 -7.88 -0.49
CA GLY A 145 6.49 -8.87 -0.06
C GLY A 145 6.24 -9.36 1.37
N LYS A 146 6.09 -8.43 2.32
CA LYS A 146 5.78 -8.73 3.73
C LYS A 146 4.52 -9.58 3.86
N ARG A 147 3.42 -9.18 3.19
CA ARG A 147 2.16 -9.94 3.21
C ARG A 147 2.35 -11.35 2.65
N ALA A 148 3.13 -11.52 1.58
CA ALA A 148 3.32 -12.81 0.94
C ALA A 148 4.08 -13.82 1.81
N VAL A 149 4.93 -13.35 2.73
CA VAL A 149 5.65 -14.20 3.69
C VAL A 149 4.92 -14.40 5.02
N ILE A 150 3.68 -13.94 5.14
CA ILE A 150 2.83 -14.21 6.31
C ILE A 150 1.82 -15.31 5.95
N PRO A 151 1.80 -16.45 6.66
CA PRO A 151 0.84 -17.51 6.38
C PRO A 151 -0.61 -17.01 6.45
N ALA A 152 -1.46 -17.48 5.55
CA ALA A 152 -2.85 -17.02 5.46
C ALA A 152 -3.65 -17.20 6.78
N ALA A 153 -3.38 -18.27 7.53
CA ALA A 153 -3.99 -18.49 8.84
C ALA A 153 -3.57 -17.42 9.87
N VAL A 154 -2.32 -16.96 9.81
CA VAL A 154 -1.79 -15.88 10.66
C VAL A 154 -2.43 -14.54 10.27
N LEU A 155 -2.51 -14.24 8.98
CA LEU A 155 -3.20 -13.04 8.47
C LEU A 155 -4.66 -13.00 8.91
N LYS A 156 -5.37 -14.14 8.86
CA LYS A 156 -6.77 -14.22 9.30
C LYS A 156 -6.92 -13.85 10.78
N LYS A 157 -6.03 -14.34 11.65
CA LYS A 157 -6.04 -14.01 13.08
C LYS A 157 -5.75 -12.54 13.35
N TRP A 158 -4.83 -11.93 12.60
CA TRP A 158 -4.60 -10.49 12.68
C TRP A 158 -5.78 -9.67 12.17
N LEU A 159 -6.44 -10.10 11.10
CA LEU A 159 -7.66 -9.45 10.62
C LEU A 159 -8.77 -9.50 11.67
N GLU A 160 -9.01 -10.66 12.29
CA GLU A 160 -9.95 -10.82 13.41
C GLU A 160 -9.60 -9.86 14.56
N TYR A 161 -8.32 -9.81 14.95
CA TYR A 161 -7.82 -8.91 15.98
C TYR A 161 -8.08 -7.42 15.67
N PHE A 162 -7.72 -6.96 14.47
CA PHE A 162 -7.94 -5.56 14.07
C PHE A 162 -9.42 -5.18 13.98
N LEU A 163 -10.27 -6.12 13.55
CA LEU A 163 -11.71 -5.91 13.54
C LEU A 163 -12.30 -5.75 14.96
N GLU A 164 -11.77 -6.47 15.94
CA GLU A 164 -12.18 -6.32 17.33
C GLU A 164 -11.62 -5.04 17.98
N LEU A 165 -10.37 -4.65 17.65
CA LEU A 165 -9.84 -3.34 18.06
C LEU A 165 -10.69 -2.19 17.52
N LYS A 166 -11.13 -2.27 16.26
CA LYS A 166 -12.02 -1.26 15.65
C LYS A 166 -13.38 -1.15 16.35
N LYS A 167 -13.81 -2.19 17.08
CA LYS A 167 -15.00 -2.18 17.94
C LYS A 167 -14.72 -1.62 19.35
N GLY A 168 -13.51 -1.12 19.61
CA GLY A 168 -13.10 -0.55 20.89
C GLY A 168 -12.69 -1.58 21.94
N LYS A 169 -12.45 -2.85 21.56
CA LYS A 169 -11.99 -3.86 22.51
C LYS A 169 -10.49 -3.74 22.76
N ILE A 170 -10.08 -3.95 24.01
CA ILE A 170 -8.67 -4.04 24.39
C ILE A 170 -8.30 -5.52 24.38
N LEU A 171 -7.38 -5.90 23.48
CA LEU A 171 -6.97 -7.29 23.27
C LEU A 171 -5.45 -7.38 23.16
N ASN A 172 -4.90 -8.52 23.59
CA ASN A 172 -3.50 -8.84 23.35
C ASN A 172 -3.29 -9.23 21.88
N PRO A 173 -2.16 -8.84 21.26
CA PRO A 173 -1.80 -9.27 19.93
C PRO A 173 -1.81 -10.81 19.80
N PRO A 174 -2.30 -11.37 18.68
CA PRO A 174 -2.43 -12.81 18.52
C PRO A 174 -1.07 -13.53 18.34
N PHE A 175 -0.03 -12.80 17.94
CA PHE A 175 1.32 -13.30 17.81
C PHE A 175 2.32 -12.24 18.27
N GLN A 176 3.38 -12.68 18.92
CA GLN A 176 4.50 -11.86 19.39
C GLN A 176 5.82 -12.58 19.07
N PRO A 177 6.96 -11.86 19.05
CA PRO A 177 8.26 -12.48 18.82
C PRO A 177 8.56 -13.42 19.99
N LYS A 178 9.34 -14.47 19.77
CA LYS A 178 9.86 -15.25 20.89
C LYS A 178 10.91 -14.40 21.60
N THR A 179 10.67 -14.07 22.87
CA THR A 179 11.68 -13.57 23.81
C THR A 179 12.79 -14.59 24.01
#